data_AF-A0A0A9XK39-F1
#
_entry.id   AF-A0A0A9XK39-F1
#
_cell.length_a   1.000
_cell.length_b   1.000
_cell.length_c   1.000
_cell.angle_alpha   90.00
_cell.angle_beta   90.00
_cell.angle_gamma   90.00
#
_symmetry.space_group_name_H-M   'P 1'
#
loop_
_entity.id
_entity.type
_entity.pdbx_description
1 polymer ?
#
loop_
_entity_poly.entity_id
_entity_poly.type
_entity_poly.pdbx_seq_one_letter_code
_entity_poly.pdbx_strand_id
1 'polypeptide(L)'
;MNRGNLGVHQLMDAARKENFSDVIVLQESQGVPDSLTISHLPLGPTVIFTIHNLVTRHDIENVGTMSEQYPHLIFDNFTTKLGNRVKNVLRYLFPVPRI
;
A
#
# COMPACT_ATOMS: atom_id res chain seq x y z
N MET A 1 0.82 12.94 0.90
CA MET A 1 -0.14 14.02 1.27
C MET A 1 -0.45 13.89 2.75
N ASN A 2 -0.24 14.93 3.54
CA ASN A 2 -0.64 14.91 4.95
C ASN A 2 -2.16 15.01 5.03
N ARG A 3 -2.81 14.05 5.71
CA ARG A 3 -4.28 13.95 5.76
C ARG A 3 -4.91 15.16 6.47
N GLY A 4 -4.32 15.65 7.56
CA GLY A 4 -4.89 16.74 8.35
C GLY A 4 -6.34 16.47 8.75
N ASN A 5 -7.21 17.46 8.60
CA ASN A 5 -8.65 17.35 8.92
C ASN A 5 -9.49 16.75 7.76
N LEU A 6 -8.88 16.13 6.76
CA LEU A 6 -9.63 15.55 5.64
C LEU A 6 -10.29 14.23 6.04
N GLY A 7 -11.60 14.17 5.86
CA GLY A 7 -12.35 12.92 5.93
C GLY A 7 -11.92 11.95 4.83
N VAL A 8 -12.06 10.64 5.07
CA VAL A 8 -11.68 9.62 4.08
C VAL A 8 -12.47 9.80 2.78
N HIS A 9 -13.75 10.15 2.85
CA HIS A 9 -14.57 10.43 1.66
C HIS A 9 -14.03 11.58 0.82
N GLN A 10 -13.69 12.71 1.46
CA GLN A 10 -13.12 13.88 0.77
C GLN A 10 -11.76 13.56 0.14
N LEU A 11 -10.94 12.76 0.83
CA LEU A 11 -9.68 12.28 0.28
C LEU A 11 -9.90 11.43 -0.98
N MET A 12 -10.86 10.51 -0.95
CA MET A 12 -11.19 9.68 -2.11
C MET A 12 -11.78 10.48 -3.27
N ASP A 13 -12.62 11.48 -2.99
CA ASP A 13 -13.16 12.39 -4.01
C ASP A 13 -12.06 13.22 -4.67
N ALA A 14 -11.15 13.78 -3.86
CA ALA A 14 -9.99 14.51 -4.36
C ALA A 14 -9.09 13.59 -5.19
N ALA A 15 -8.82 12.37 -4.71
CA ALA A 15 -7.98 11.42 -5.41
C ALA A 15 -8.57 11.01 -6.78
N ARG A 16 -9.89 10.80 -6.84
CA ARG A 16 -10.61 10.55 -8.09
C ARG A 16 -10.56 11.73 -9.05
N LYS A 17 -10.76 12.95 -8.54
CA LYS A 17 -10.74 14.18 -9.35
C LYS A 17 -9.38 14.42 -9.99
N GLU A 18 -8.30 14.14 -9.26
CA GLU A 18 -6.92 14.27 -9.73
C GLU A 18 -6.41 13.03 -10.50
N ASN A 19 -7.28 12.05 -10.78
CA ASN A 19 -6.97 10.82 -11.52
C ASN A 19 -5.83 9.98 -10.93
N PHE A 20 -5.73 9.90 -9.60
CA PHE A 20 -4.85 8.92 -8.97
C PHE A 20 -5.35 7.49 -9.23
N SER A 21 -4.41 6.55 -9.42
CA SER A 21 -4.73 5.13 -9.59
C SER A 21 -5.10 4.45 -8.29
N ASP A 22 -4.45 4.85 -7.19
CA ASP A 22 -4.49 4.14 -5.92
C ASP A 22 -4.45 5.12 -4.75
N VAL A 23 -5.20 4.80 -3.69
CA VAL A 23 -5.12 5.49 -2.40
C VAL A 23 -4.70 4.48 -1.34
N ILE A 24 -3.65 4.82 -0.62
CA ILE A 24 -3.14 4.03 0.50
C ILE A 24 -3.32 4.86 1.78
N VAL A 25 -4.02 4.30 2.76
CA VAL A 25 -4.23 4.91 4.07
C VAL A 25 -3.58 4.02 5.12
N LEU A 26 -2.63 4.60 5.85
CA LEU A 26 -2.00 3.98 7.01
C LEU A 26 -2.70 4.49 8.28
N GLN A 27 -3.03 3.57 9.17
CA GLN A 27 -3.56 3.85 10.51
C GLN A 27 -2.55 3.35 11.54
N GLU A 28 -2.56 4.01 12.69
CA GLU A 28 -1.68 3.69 13.81
C GLU A 28 -2.47 3.68 15.11
N SER A 29 -1.96 2.90 16.06
CA SER A 29 -2.37 2.90 17.44
C SER A 29 -1.15 3.18 18.31
N GLN A 30 -1.21 4.26 19.09
CA GLN A 30 -0.13 4.68 20.01
C GLN A 30 1.24 4.88 19.31
N GLY A 31 1.24 5.40 18.09
CA GLY A 31 2.45 5.64 17.30
C GLY A 31 3.02 4.41 16.59
N VAL A 32 2.34 3.26 16.67
CA VAL A 32 2.71 2.03 15.94
C VAL A 32 1.67 1.78 14.85
N PRO A 33 2.07 1.72 13.56
CA PRO A 33 1.18 1.37 12.47
C PRO A 33 0.59 -0.04 12.62
N ASP A 34 -0.73 -0.16 12.56
CA ASP A 34 -1.47 -1.41 12.81
C ASP A 34 -2.39 -1.82 11.65
N SER A 35 -2.75 -0.89 10.77
CA SER A 35 -3.68 -1.15 9.66
C SER A 35 -3.31 -0.38 8.40
N LEU A 36 -3.40 -1.08 7.27
CA LEU A 36 -3.10 -0.57 5.93
C LEU A 36 -4.31 -0.81 5.02
N THR A 37 -4.91 0.27 4.52
CA THR A 37 -6.01 0.20 3.57
C THR A 37 -5.54 0.61 2.19
N ILE A 38 -5.78 -0.22 1.18
CA ILE A 38 -5.41 0.02 -0.22
C ILE A 38 -6.68 0.04 -1.05
N SER A 39 -6.92 1.13 -1.77
CA SER A 39 -8.09 1.30 -2.62
C SER A 39 -7.68 1.66 -4.03
N HIS A 40 -7.97 0.77 -4.97
CA HIS A 40 -7.79 1.00 -6.40
C HIS A 40 -8.94 1.88 -6.92
N LEU A 41 -8.63 2.95 -7.64
CA LEU A 41 -9.59 3.92 -8.18
C LEU A 41 -9.76 3.75 -9.70
N PRO A 42 -10.87 4.23 -10.29
CA PRO A 42 -12.04 4.82 -9.64
C PRO A 42 -13.05 3.80 -9.09
N LEU A 43 -13.05 2.58 -9.62
CA LEU A 43 -13.99 1.48 -9.29
C LEU A 43 -13.25 0.16 -9.03
N GLY A 44 -12.10 0.24 -8.36
CA GLY A 44 -11.28 -0.91 -8.03
C GLY A 44 -11.61 -1.51 -6.66
N PRO A 45 -10.99 -2.65 -6.30
CA PRO A 45 -11.17 -3.25 -4.99
C PRO A 45 -10.51 -2.42 -3.89
N THR A 46 -11.15 -2.41 -2.71
CA THR A 46 -10.52 -1.98 -1.46
C THR A 46 -10.13 -3.21 -0.64
N VAL A 47 -8.90 -3.23 -0.14
CA VAL A 47 -8.40 -4.27 0.76
C VAL A 47 -7.85 -3.62 2.02
N ILE A 48 -8.17 -4.21 3.17
CA ILE A 48 -7.67 -3.78 4.47
C ILE A 48 -6.78 -4.89 5.01
N PHE A 49 -5.54 -4.54 5.36
CA PHE A 49 -4.56 -5.42 5.96
C PHE A 49 -4.31 -4.98 7.40
N THR A 50 -4.22 -5.93 8.31
CA THR A 50 -3.70 -5.67 9.65
C THR A 50 -2.22 -5.98 9.66
N ILE A 51 -1.43 -5.06 10.19
CA ILE A 51 0.02 -5.18 10.31
C ILE A 51 0.33 -5.72 11.70
N HIS A 52 1.12 -6.79 11.73
CA HIS A 52 1.64 -7.39 12.97
C HIS A 52 3.15 -7.50 12.87
N ASN A 53 3.83 -7.40 14.02
CA ASN A 53 5.29 -7.53 14.13
C ASN A 53 6.05 -6.55 13.22
N LEU A 54 5.65 -5.28 13.23
CA LEU A 54 6.31 -4.22 12.48
C LEU A 54 7.68 -3.91 13.09
N VAL A 55 8.71 -3.92 12.26
CA VAL A 55 10.02 -3.32 12.56
C VAL A 55 10.22 -2.19 11.56
N THR A 56 10.42 -0.96 12.05
CA THR A 56 10.59 0.17 11.15
C THR A 56 12.03 0.24 10.68
N ARG A 57 12.24 0.84 9.51
CA ARG A 57 13.59 1.04 8.96
C ARG A 57 14.51 1.80 9.94
N HIS A 58 13.96 2.75 10.69
CA HIS A 58 14.71 3.58 11.62
C HIS A 58 15.19 2.80 12.85
N ASP A 59 14.60 1.64 13.13
CA ASP A 59 15.00 0.76 14.23
C ASP A 59 16.14 -0.21 13.82
N ILE A 60 16.49 -0.27 12.53
CA ILE A 60 17.53 -1.18 12.01
C ILE A 60 18.87 -0.44 11.92
N GLU A 61 19.87 -0.92 12.65
CA GLU A 61 21.22 -0.37 12.62
C GLU A 61 21.91 -0.55 11.27
N ASN A 62 22.74 0.42 10.87
CA ASN A 62 23.57 0.39 9.65
C ASN A 62 22.80 0.18 8.34
N VAL A 63 21.51 0.52 8.32
CA VAL A 63 20.71 0.53 7.09
C VAL A 63 21.19 1.71 6.21
N GLY A 64 21.93 1.38 5.15
CA GLY A 64 22.36 2.35 4.14
C GLY A 64 21.21 2.97 3.36
N THR A 65 21.52 3.64 2.24
CA THR A 65 20.48 4.16 1.32
C THR A 65 19.75 3.03 0.61
N MET A 66 18.46 3.23 0.31
CA MET A 66 17.66 2.26 -0.45
C MET A 66 17.75 2.62 -1.94
N SER A 67 17.82 1.60 -2.80
CA SER A 67 17.74 1.80 -4.24
C SER A 67 16.31 2.22 -4.64
N GLU A 68 16.21 3.22 -5.51
CA GLU A 68 14.94 3.65 -6.12
C GLU A 68 14.62 2.90 -7.42
N GLN A 69 15.44 1.90 -7.77
CA GLN A 69 15.19 1.05 -8.92
C GLN A 69 13.90 0.25 -8.75
N TYR A 70 13.26 -0.05 -9.88
CA TYR A 70 12.05 -0.86 -9.87
C TYR A 70 12.34 -2.27 -9.31
N PRO A 71 11.64 -2.69 -8.25
CA PRO A 71 11.91 -3.95 -7.60
C PRO A 71 11.36 -5.12 -8.42
N HIS A 72 12.02 -6.28 -8.30
CA HIS A 72 11.41 -7.54 -8.68
C HIS A 72 10.46 -7.99 -7.56
N LEU A 73 9.25 -8.38 -7.92
CA LEU A 73 8.23 -8.82 -6.95
C LEU A 73 8.20 -10.35 -6.88
N ILE A 74 8.31 -10.89 -5.67
CA ILE A 74 8.20 -12.32 -5.39
C ILE A 74 6.93 -12.55 -4.57
N PHE A 75 6.04 -13.41 -5.07
CA PHE A 75 4.82 -13.82 -4.38
C PHE A 75 4.84 -15.33 -4.20
N ASP A 76 4.94 -15.78 -2.97
CA ASP A 76 5.01 -17.21 -2.63
C ASP A 76 3.71 -17.69 -1.98
N ASN A 77 3.28 -18.92 -2.31
CA ASN A 77 2.12 -19.59 -1.73
C ASN A 77 0.73 -18.91 -1.86
N PHE A 78 0.54 -17.94 -2.78
CA PHE A 78 -0.77 -17.37 -3.13
C PHE A 78 -1.55 -18.26 -4.13
N THR A 79 -1.88 -19.50 -3.75
CA THR A 79 -2.48 -20.51 -4.63
C THR A 79 -4.00 -20.41 -4.78
N THR A 80 -4.70 -19.88 -3.76
CA THR A 80 -6.17 -19.81 -3.76
C THR A 80 -6.70 -18.71 -4.69
N LYS A 81 -8.00 -18.76 -5.04
CA LYS A 81 -8.65 -17.69 -5.83
C LYS A 81 -8.56 -16.33 -5.13
N LEU A 82 -8.78 -16.30 -3.81
CA LEU A 82 -8.62 -15.08 -3.00
C LEU A 82 -7.15 -14.65 -2.95
N GLY A 83 -6.22 -15.59 -2.79
CA GLY A 83 -4.79 -15.32 -2.82
C GLY A 83 -4.36 -14.65 -4.12
N ASN A 84 -4.83 -15.15 -5.27
CA ASN A 84 -4.58 -14.50 -6.56
C ASN A 84 -5.15 -13.08 -6.64
N ARG A 85 -6.29 -12.80 -6.01
CA ARG A 85 -6.86 -11.45 -5.95
C ARG A 85 -6.01 -10.51 -5.10
N VAL A 86 -5.57 -10.95 -3.92
CA VAL A 86 -4.68 -10.16 -3.04
C VAL A 86 -3.33 -9.92 -3.71
N LYS A 87 -2.76 -10.96 -4.34
CA LYS A 87 -1.53 -10.86 -5.15
C LYS A 87 -1.65 -9.78 -6.21
N ASN A 88 -2.76 -9.74 -6.94
CA ASN A 88 -2.98 -8.73 -7.98
C ASN A 88 -3.07 -7.32 -7.38
N VAL A 89 -3.80 -7.14 -6.28
CA VAL A 89 -3.88 -5.85 -5.57
C VAL A 89 -2.50 -5.31 -5.20
N LEU A 90 -1.61 -6.17 -4.69
CA LEU A 90 -0.25 -5.78 -4.32
C LEU A 90 0.66 -5.58 -5.53
N ARG A 91 0.54 -6.43 -6.56
CA ARG A 91 1.35 -6.37 -7.78
C ARG A 91 1.15 -5.05 -8.53
N TYR A 92 -0.08 -4.58 -8.64
CA TYR A 92 -0.41 -3.39 -9.44
C TYR A 92 -0.01 -2.06 -8.79
N LEU A 93 0.47 -2.07 -7.54
CA LEU A 93 1.06 -0.88 -6.89
C LEU A 93 2.46 -0.55 -7.40
N PHE A 94 3.08 -1.47 -8.14
CA PHE A 94 4.44 -1.33 -8.64
C PHE A 94 4.44 -1.26 -10.17
N PRO A 95 5.43 -0.57 -10.76
CA PRO A 95 5.56 -0.49 -12.20
C PRO A 95 5.84 -1.86 -12.82
N VAL A 96 5.35 -2.05 -14.05
CA VAL A 96 5.65 -3.26 -14.82
C VAL A 96 7.15 -3.28 -15.13
N PRO A 97 7.86 -4.38 -14.84
CA PRO A 97 9.26 -4.52 -15.23
C PRO A 97 9.39 -4.32 -16.74
N ARG A 98 10.21 -3.36 -17.17
CA ARG A 98 10.57 -3.23 -18.57
C ARG A 98 11.60 -4.32 -18.86
N ILE A 99 11.21 -5.30 -19.67
CA ILE A 99 12.09 -6.37 -20.17
C ILE A 99 13.11 -5.75 -21.13
#